data_AF-A0A1H6AC89-F1
#
_entry.id   AF-A0A1H6AC89-F1
#
_cell.length_a   1.000
_cell.length_b   1.000
_cell.length_c   1.000
_cell.angle_alpha   90.00
_cell.angle_beta   90.00
_cell.angle_gamma   90.00
#
_symmetry.space_group_name_H-M   'P 1'
#
loop_
_entity.id
_entity.type
_entity.pdbx_description
1 polymer ?
#
loop_
_entity_poly.entity_id
_entity_poly.type
_entity_poly.pdbx_seq_one_letter_code
_entity_poly.pdbx_strand_id
1 'polypeptide(L)' 'MNGYYWAFEKDHAKWGIAPSLDPGYIIISDLNRQLSQANRGGGGLAFQDPDLRNYLDLIQIAEKNIEKNPHKDQS' A
#
# COMPACT_ATOMS: atom_id res chain seq x y z
N MET A 1 -19.35 0.70 -9.28
CA MET A 1 -19.24 1.37 -7.97
C MET A 1 -18.92 2.84 -8.21
N ASN A 2 -19.77 3.75 -7.74
CA ASN A 2 -19.44 5.18 -7.67
C ASN A 2 -18.49 5.36 -6.47
N GLY A 3 -17.19 5.29 -6.72
CA GLY A 3 -16.14 5.51 -5.74
C GLY A 3 -15.17 6.58 -6.25
N TYR A 4 -14.34 7.10 -5.34
CA TYR A 4 -13.23 7.95 -5.73
C TYR A 4 -12.07 7.07 -6.17
N TYR A 5 -11.44 7.46 -7.28
CA TYR A 5 -10.23 6.83 -7.79
C TYR A 5 -9.18 7.92 -7.93
N TRP A 6 -7.97 7.63 -7.49
CA TRP A 6 -6.82 8.51 -7.67
C TRP A 6 -5.62 7.67 -8.14
N ALA A 7 -4.64 8.35 -8.73
CA ALA A 7 -3.40 7.70 -9.13
C ALA A 7 -2.57 7.36 -7.88
N PHE A 8 -1.79 6.30 -7.94
CA PHE A 8 -0.93 5.85 -6.84
C PHE A 8 0.00 6.97 -6.34
N GLU A 9 0.50 7.82 -7.24
CA GLU A 9 1.38 8.96 -6.90
C GLU A 9 0.65 10.10 -6.17
N LYS A 10 -0.67 10.00 -6.02
CA LYS A 10 -1.50 10.90 -5.19
C LYS A 10 -1.82 10.31 -3.82
N ASP A 11 -1.42 9.07 -3.55
CA ASP A 11 -1.49 8.46 -2.24
C ASP A 11 -0.15 8.62 -1.50
N HIS A 12 -0.20 8.72 -0.18
CA HIS A 12 1.03 8.69 0.62
C HIS A 12 1.69 7.29 0.59
N ALA A 13 0.91 6.25 0.25
CA ALA A 13 1.28 4.86 0.05
C ALA A 13 1.98 4.23 1.25
N LYS A 14 1.62 4.65 2.46
CA LYS A 14 2.26 4.24 3.72
C LYS A 14 1.56 3.07 4.41
N TRP A 15 1.09 2.13 3.60
CA TRP A 15 0.46 0.91 4.07
C TRP A 15 0.81 -0.25 3.14
N GLY A 16 0.75 -1.45 3.68
CA GLY A 16 1.06 -2.68 2.99
C GLY A 16 0.28 -3.84 3.58
N ILE A 17 0.31 -4.95 2.85
CA ILE A 17 -0.60 -6.06 3.05
C ILE A 17 0.20 -7.32 2.67
N ALA A 18 0.26 -8.32 3.54
CA ALA A 18 1.08 -9.52 3.32
C ALA A 18 0.57 -10.32 2.10
N PRO A 19 1.43 -10.95 1.27
CA PRO A 19 0.96 -11.71 0.11
C PRO A 19 0.15 -12.97 0.48
N SER A 20 0.44 -13.57 1.63
CA SER A 20 -0.26 -14.75 2.14
C SER A 20 -1.43 -14.34 3.05
N LEU A 21 -2.56 -15.06 2.92
CA LEU A 21 -3.74 -14.92 3.79
C LEU A 21 -3.52 -15.52 5.19
N ASP A 22 -2.55 -16.42 5.33
CA ASP A 22 -2.13 -16.94 6.63
C ASP A 22 -0.64 -16.61 6.81
N PRO A 23 -0.27 -15.69 7.72
CA PRO A 23 -1.10 -15.03 8.74
C PRO A 23 -1.86 -13.75 8.31
N GLY A 24 -1.78 -13.29 7.06
CA GLY A 24 -2.67 -12.21 6.57
C GLY A 24 -2.42 -10.81 7.14
N TYR A 25 -1.17 -10.47 7.49
CA TYR A 25 -0.86 -9.18 8.11
C TYR A 25 -1.18 -7.96 7.24
N ILE A 26 -1.54 -6.88 7.92
CA ILE A 26 -1.57 -5.51 7.43
C ILE A 26 -0.44 -4.76 8.12
N ILE A 27 0.21 -3.83 7.42
CA ILE A 27 1.16 -2.89 7.99
C ILE A 27 0.74 -1.47 7.66
N ILE A 28 0.75 -0.60 8.66
CA ILE A 28 0.68 0.85 8.51
C ILE A 28 2.01 1.40 8.99
N SER A 29 2.71 2.21 8.20
CA SER A 29 4.10 2.59 8.50
C SER A 29 4.41 4.05 8.23
N ASP A 30 5.59 4.51 8.64
CA ASP A 30 6.12 5.82 8.26
C ASP A 30 6.73 5.82 6.86
N LEU A 31 7.02 4.63 6.32
CA LEU A 31 7.66 4.42 5.03
C LEU A 31 6.61 4.25 3.93
N ASN A 32 6.85 4.88 2.78
CA ASN A 32 6.05 4.65 1.57
C ASN A 32 6.66 3.49 0.75
N ARG A 33 6.11 3.21 -0.44
CA ARG A 33 6.57 2.10 -1.30
C ARG A 33 7.66 2.49 -2.33
N GLN A 34 8.33 3.63 -2.16
CA GLN A 34 9.42 4.05 -3.05
C GLN A 34 10.73 3.34 -2.70
N LEU A 35 11.58 3.09 -3.69
CA LEU A 35 12.91 2.50 -3.47
C LEU A 35 13.86 3.51 -2.82
N SER A 36 13.81 4.76 -3.28
CA SER A 36 14.51 5.88 -2.68
C SER A 36 13.90 6.21 -1.31
N GLN A 37 14.77 6.27 -0.30
CA GLN A 37 14.42 6.67 1.05
C GLN A 37 15.51 7.57 1.61
N ALA A 38 15.11 8.52 2.44
CA ALA A 38 16.07 9.33 3.19
C ALA A 38 16.61 8.56 4.41
N ASN A 39 17.86 8.81 4.79
CA ASN A 39 18.48 8.21 5.99
C ASN A 39 17.92 8.84 7.27
N ARG A 40 16.74 8.39 7.69
CA ARG A 40 16.06 8.79 8.92
C ARG A 40 15.39 7.58 9.56
N GLY A 41 15.13 7.67 10.87
CA GLY A 41 14.35 6.64 11.57
C GLY A 41 12.92 6.57 11.03
N GLY A 42 12.29 5.42 11.24
CA GLY A 42 10.88 5.15 10.92
C GLY A 42 10.45 3.82 11.52
N GLY A 43 9.14 3.59 11.58
CA GLY A 43 8.58 2.34 12.06
C GLY A 43 7.26 2.00 11.39
N GLY A 44 6.63 0.93 11.85
CA GLY A 44 5.30 0.55 11.42
C GLY A 44 4.62 -0.38 12.42
N LEU A 45 3.29 -0.36 12.39
CA LEU A 45 2.42 -1.24 13.16
C LEU A 45 1.94 -2.37 12.24
N ALA A 46 2.32 -3.60 12.56
CA ALA A 46 1.81 -4.79 11.90
C ALA A 46 0.76 -5.47 12.78
N PHE A 47 -0.39 -5.79 12.20
CA PHE A 47 -1.50 -6.43 12.90
C PHE A 47 -2.34 -7.28 11.94
N GLN A 48 -3.21 -8.11 12.50
CA GLN A 48 -4.12 -8.97 11.75
C GLN A 48 -5.53 -8.44 11.88
N ASP A 49 -6.17 -8.18 10.75
CA ASP A 49 -7.59 -7.84 10.62
C ASP A 49 -8.06 -8.39 9.26
N PRO A 50 -8.71 -9.57 9.22
CA PRO A 50 -9.07 -10.21 7.96
C PRO A 50 -9.99 -9.38 7.08
N ASP A 51 -10.93 -8.65 7.67
CA ASP A 51 -11.90 -7.84 6.92
C ASP A 51 -11.22 -6.61 6.32
N LEU A 52 -10.44 -5.89 7.14
CA LEU A 52 -9.68 -4.74 6.65
C LEU A 52 -8.66 -5.18 5.58
N ARG A 53 -8.02 -6.34 5.76
CA ARG A 53 -7.13 -6.89 4.73
C ARG A 53 -7.92 -7.01 3.43
N ASN A 54 -9.03 -7.73 3.43
CA ASN A 54 -9.78 -7.99 2.20
C ASN A 54 -10.15 -6.71 1.46
N TYR A 55 -10.54 -5.64 2.17
CA TYR A 55 -10.78 -4.34 1.56
C TYR A 55 -9.53 -3.70 0.96
N LEU A 56 -8.39 -3.76 1.66
CA LEU A 56 -7.11 -3.27 1.17
C LEU A 56 -6.60 -4.05 -0.06
N ASP A 57 -6.87 -5.35 -0.13
CA ASP A 57 -6.56 -6.20 -1.29
C ASP A 57 -7.34 -5.77 -2.53
N LEU A 58 -8.64 -5.45 -2.36
CA LEU A 58 -9.48 -4.91 -3.43
C LEU A 58 -8.96 -3.57 -3.95
N ILE A 59 -8.48 -2.69 -3.05
CA ILE A 59 -7.85 -1.42 -3.44
C ILE A 59 -6.58 -1.70 -4.25
N GLN A 60 -5.71 -2.60 -3.80
CA GLN A 60 -4.46 -2.91 -4.52
C GLN A 60 -4.73 -3.49 -5.92
N ILE A 61 -5.78 -4.31 -6.08
CA ILE A 61 -6.21 -4.82 -7.38
C ILE A 61 -6.71 -3.67 -8.27
N ALA A 62 -7.52 -2.75 -7.73
CA ALA A 62 -8.01 -1.59 -8.47
C ALA A 62 -6.87 -0.64 -8.90
N GLU A 63 -5.92 -0.35 -8.01
CA GLU A 63 -4.73 0.46 -8.29
C GLU A 63 -3.93 -0.14 -9.47
N LYS A 64 -3.60 -1.44 -9.41
CA LYS A 64 -2.86 -2.15 -10.46
C LYS A 64 -3.55 -2.12 -11.83
N ASN A 65 -4.88 -2.07 -11.86
CA ASN A 65 -5.65 -2.02 -13.10
C ASN A 65 -5.67 -0.61 -13.74
N ILE A 66 -5.41 0.44 -12.96
CA ILE A 66 -5.41 1.83 -13.42
C ILE A 66 -3.97 2.33 -13.69
N GLU A 67 -2.99 1.84 -12.92
CA GLU A 67 -1.62 2.31 -12.96
C GLU A 67 -0.83 1.67 -14.10
N LYS A 68 -0.47 2.47 -15.11
CA LYS A 68 0.27 2.02 -16.28
C LYS A 68 1.78 1.87 -16.05
N ASN A 69 2.30 2.38 -14.94
CA ASN A 69 3.74 2.41 -14.66
C ASN A 69 4.03 2.33 -13.16
N PRO A 70 3.94 1.14 -12.56
CA PRO A 70 4.10 0.98 -11.13
C PRO A 70 5.56 1.27 -10.78
N HIS A 71 5.79 2.21 -9.86
CA HIS A 71 7.11 2.49 -9.27
C HIS A 71 8.07 3.36 -10.10
N LYS A 72 7.56 4.39 -10.82
CA LYS A 72 8.47 5.44 -11.29
C LYS A 72 9.00 6.23 -10.10
N ASP A 73 10.13 5.78 -9.56
CA ASP A 73 10.90 6.50 -8.57
C ASP A 73 11.53 7.72 -9.26
N GLN A 74 10.91 8.89 -9.10
CA GLN A 74 11.37 10.15 -9.71
C GLN A 74 12.29 10.93 -8.78
N SER A 75 12.79 10.30 -7.71
CA SER A 75 13.76 10.91 -6.79
C SER A 75 15.05 11.31 -7.50
#